data_AF-A0A4U8UZG9-F1
#
_entry.id   AF-A0A4U8UZG9-F1
#
_cell.length_a   1.000
_cell.length_b   1.000
_cell.length_c   1.000
_cell.angle_alpha   90.00
_cell.angle_beta   90.00
_cell.angle_gamma   90.00
#
_symmetry.space_group_name_H-M   'P 1'
#
loop_
_entity.id
_entity.type
_entity.pdbx_description
1 polymer ?
#
loop_
_entity_poly.entity_id
_entity_poly.type
_entity_poly.pdbx_seq_one_letter_code
_entity_poly.pdbx_strand_id
1 'polypeptide(L)'
;MIDALSIIFTTFLCAALLPFAQSELPAHTKCFDQQYSSLDIDLKTVVTLQKLAILGPIGIYHVYTEISDGVFSQLLQKNGRPMVLYSSLTAGNAEWLTCSVIARGIRLVPVFRKQENVPVSVFVSACRHETEIVALDDRSFFIDSRSAGLVSMYENVLSVVFRTFSDGIFLFSGAEQGDLLVAQIIAGRVYIIFDFGSLSYMEISGGTALNDGAWHELRWVHEFDSVELIIDGVLENSTSPTGLYRKLDFHTEIEIGGRPFDAQSNTIQSSYRGCLASVRLNNIELLSFAPKDVFGPCSVSSHTTFECHILPASPLPNDHRRRRRLRFCPVLVSAACFRVPSAAGARRISERFGVEERESLCALFQQEHVHRDERELVVYKPHFTAGYEI
;
A
#
# COMPACT_ATOMS: atom_id res chain seq x y z
N MET A 1 39.74 1.27 -74.33
CA MET A 1 39.25 0.17 -75.20
C MET A 1 38.85 -0.94 -74.26
N ILE A 2 37.63 -1.48 -74.42
CA ILE A 2 36.81 -2.27 -73.47
C ILE A 2 35.78 -1.40 -72.70
N ASP A 3 34.68 -1.20 -73.42
CA ASP A 3 33.27 -1.44 -73.03
C ASP A 3 32.61 -0.58 -71.95
N ALA A 4 32.14 0.58 -72.40
CA ALA A 4 30.99 1.27 -71.85
C ALA A 4 29.75 0.94 -72.73
N LEU A 5 28.87 0.08 -72.24
CA LEU A 5 27.55 -0.18 -72.84
C LEU A 5 26.47 0.37 -71.91
N SER A 6 25.93 1.49 -72.36
CA SER A 6 24.76 2.17 -71.83
C SER A 6 23.49 1.59 -72.50
N ILE A 7 22.35 1.82 -71.85
CA ILE A 7 20.98 1.82 -72.39
C ILE A 7 20.28 0.44 -72.52
N ILE A 8 19.47 0.08 -71.51
CA ILE A 8 18.08 -0.35 -71.72
C ILE A 8 17.16 0.32 -70.68
N PHE A 9 16.07 0.85 -71.21
CA PHE A 9 15.00 1.65 -70.65
C PHE A 9 14.29 1.08 -69.40
N THR A 10 14.05 2.01 -68.47
CA THR A 10 12.85 2.23 -67.62
C THR A 10 11.66 1.26 -67.75
N THR A 11 11.19 0.71 -66.63
CA THR A 11 9.92 1.04 -65.93
C THR A 11 9.52 -0.09 -64.96
N PHE A 12 8.78 0.27 -63.91
CA PHE A 12 8.16 -0.57 -62.87
C PHE A 12 9.06 -1.12 -61.76
N LEU A 13 9.18 -0.35 -60.67
CA LEU A 13 9.14 -0.92 -59.32
C LEU A 13 8.55 0.11 -58.34
N CYS A 14 7.22 0.22 -58.32
CA CYS A 14 6.49 0.72 -57.16
C CYS A 14 5.91 -0.53 -56.48
N ALA A 15 6.76 -1.24 -55.74
CA ALA A 15 6.33 -2.35 -54.90
C ALA A 15 5.91 -1.75 -53.55
N ALA A 16 4.63 -1.92 -53.26
CA ALA A 16 3.94 -1.44 -52.07
C ALA A 16 4.72 -1.80 -50.79
N LEU A 17 5.08 -0.77 -50.03
CA LEU A 17 5.33 -0.90 -48.61
C LEU A 17 3.98 -1.24 -47.97
N LEU A 18 3.78 -2.52 -47.67
CA LEU A 18 2.75 -2.96 -46.74
C LEU A 18 2.99 -2.22 -45.42
N PRO A 19 1.99 -1.54 -44.84
CA PRO A 19 2.14 -1.01 -43.50
C PRO A 19 2.32 -2.20 -42.57
N PHE A 20 3.47 -2.23 -41.87
CA PHE A 20 3.65 -3.07 -40.70
C PHE A 20 2.42 -2.88 -39.81
N ALA A 21 1.68 -3.96 -39.60
CA ALA A 21 0.64 -4.03 -38.60
C ALA A 21 1.29 -3.66 -37.26
N GLN A 22 1.01 -2.44 -36.80
CA GLN A 22 1.24 -2.08 -35.42
C GLN A 22 0.42 -3.07 -34.59
N SER A 23 1.10 -3.85 -33.75
CA SER A 23 0.45 -4.63 -32.71
C SER A 23 -0.45 -3.68 -31.93
N GLU A 24 -1.77 -3.84 -32.09
CA GLU A 24 -2.76 -3.09 -31.35
C GLU A 24 -2.56 -3.41 -29.86
N LEU A 25 -2.06 -2.39 -29.14
CA LEU A 25 -2.06 -2.33 -27.69
C LEU A 25 -3.52 -2.55 -27.21
N PRO A 26 -3.78 -3.37 -26.17
CA PRO A 26 -5.13 -3.73 -25.79
C PRO A 26 -6.01 -2.51 -25.48
N ALA A 27 -7.29 -2.65 -25.84
CA ALA A 27 -8.38 -1.68 -25.79
C ALA A 27 -8.26 -0.56 -24.75
N HIS A 28 -8.03 0.66 -25.24
CA HIS A 28 -8.27 1.97 -24.62
C HIS A 28 -8.72 1.98 -23.14
N THR A 29 -7.75 2.00 -22.24
CA THR A 29 -7.88 2.85 -21.05
C THR A 29 -8.05 4.28 -21.57
N LYS A 30 -9.24 4.89 -21.44
CA LYS A 30 -9.47 6.27 -21.89
C LYS A 30 -8.58 7.20 -21.07
N CYS A 31 -7.44 7.57 -21.63
CA CYS A 31 -6.56 8.59 -21.09
C CYS A 31 -7.08 9.97 -21.50
N PHE A 32 -6.88 10.95 -20.63
CA PHE A 32 -7.30 12.31 -20.83
C PHE A 32 -6.21 13.27 -20.36
N ASP A 33 -6.15 14.41 -21.01
CA ASP A 33 -5.36 15.55 -20.58
C ASP A 33 -6.31 16.65 -20.13
N GLN A 34 -6.09 17.19 -18.93
CA GLN A 34 -6.94 18.21 -18.35
C GLN A 34 -6.11 19.31 -17.69
N GLN A 35 -6.57 20.55 -17.87
CA GLN A 35 -5.99 21.73 -17.25
C GLN A 35 -6.78 22.15 -16.01
N TYR A 36 -6.07 22.50 -14.96
CA TYR A 36 -6.60 23.00 -13.69
C TYR A 36 -5.96 24.34 -13.33
N SER A 37 -6.72 25.24 -12.71
CA SER A 37 -6.25 26.54 -12.21
C SER A 37 -5.94 26.52 -10.71
N SER A 38 -5.91 25.33 -10.10
CA SER A 38 -5.69 25.10 -8.66
C SER A 38 -4.47 24.21 -8.43
N LEU A 39 -3.81 24.40 -7.28
CA LEU A 39 -2.76 23.49 -6.78
C LEU A 39 -3.34 22.30 -6.00
N ASP A 40 -4.59 22.39 -5.58
CA ASP A 40 -5.35 21.30 -4.96
C ASP A 40 -6.42 20.84 -5.98
N ILE A 41 -6.26 19.63 -6.49
CA ILE A 41 -6.98 19.10 -7.63
C ILE A 41 -7.72 17.83 -7.20
N ASP A 42 -9.03 17.86 -7.32
CA ASP A 42 -9.91 16.69 -7.15
C ASP A 42 -10.29 16.13 -8.53
N LEU A 43 -9.78 14.94 -8.84
CA LEU A 43 -10.00 14.23 -10.12
C LEU A 43 -11.37 13.55 -10.17
N LYS A 44 -12.18 13.63 -9.11
CA LYS A 44 -13.52 13.04 -8.94
C LYS A 44 -13.57 11.51 -8.90
N THR A 45 -12.71 10.85 -9.65
CA THR A 45 -12.58 9.39 -9.72
C THR A 45 -11.13 8.97 -9.52
N VAL A 46 -10.92 7.71 -9.13
CA VAL A 46 -9.58 7.12 -9.07
C VAL A 46 -9.05 6.94 -10.50
N VAL A 47 -7.85 7.45 -10.76
CA VAL A 47 -7.16 7.38 -12.04
C VAL A 47 -5.71 6.96 -11.85
N THR A 48 -5.09 6.48 -12.92
CA THR A 48 -3.65 6.31 -12.99
C THR A 48 -3.04 7.59 -13.57
N LEU A 49 -2.41 8.41 -12.73
CA LEU A 49 -1.71 9.63 -13.10
C LEU A 49 -0.45 9.29 -13.90
N GLN A 50 -0.40 9.71 -15.16
CA GLN A 50 0.75 9.45 -16.04
C GLN A 50 1.79 10.55 -15.89
N LYS A 51 1.37 11.79 -16.14
CA LYS A 51 2.25 12.95 -16.20
C LYS A 51 1.60 14.21 -15.63
N LEU A 52 2.44 15.10 -15.14
CA LEU A 52 2.05 16.38 -14.57
C LEU A 52 2.99 17.49 -15.05
N ALA A 53 2.45 18.65 -15.42
CA ALA A 53 3.23 19.87 -15.67
C ALA A 53 2.55 21.07 -15.00
N ILE A 54 3.31 22.09 -14.64
CA ILE A 54 2.76 23.34 -14.11
C ILE A 54 3.31 24.54 -14.89
N LEU A 55 2.42 25.41 -15.30
CA LEU A 55 2.73 26.70 -15.89
C LEU A 55 2.44 27.82 -14.90
N GLY A 56 3.37 28.76 -14.79
CA GLY A 56 3.29 29.87 -13.86
C GLY A 56 4.67 30.46 -13.55
N PRO A 57 4.76 31.35 -12.54
CA PRO A 57 6.04 31.87 -12.10
C PRO A 57 6.98 30.75 -11.67
N ILE A 58 8.27 30.97 -11.94
CA ILE A 58 9.34 30.03 -11.59
C ILE A 58 9.24 29.67 -10.11
N GLY A 59 9.04 28.38 -9.86
CA GLY A 59 8.83 27.80 -8.57
C GLY A 59 9.06 26.30 -8.61
N ILE A 60 9.23 25.74 -7.42
CA ILE A 60 9.48 24.33 -7.17
C ILE A 60 8.34 23.83 -6.30
N TYR A 61 7.78 22.67 -6.62
CA TYR A 61 6.62 22.11 -5.93
C TYR A 61 6.88 20.66 -5.52
N HIS A 62 6.50 20.31 -4.30
CA HIS A 62 6.33 18.93 -3.89
C HIS A 62 4.97 18.41 -4.34
N VAL A 63 4.95 17.16 -4.79
CA VAL A 63 3.74 16.50 -5.28
C VAL A 63 3.22 15.54 -4.21
N TYR A 64 1.97 15.73 -3.82
CA TYR A 64 1.25 14.84 -2.93
C TYR A 64 0.04 14.26 -3.65
N THR A 65 -0.29 13.00 -3.37
CA THR A 65 -1.44 12.32 -3.96
C THR A 65 -2.29 11.65 -2.88
N GLU A 66 -3.59 11.57 -3.13
CA GLU A 66 -4.56 10.86 -2.29
C GLU A 66 -5.27 9.82 -3.16
N ILE A 67 -5.44 8.60 -2.66
CA ILE A 67 -6.27 7.57 -3.31
C ILE A 67 -7.69 7.55 -2.72
N SER A 68 -7.81 7.64 -1.38
CA SER A 68 -9.07 7.71 -0.65
C SER A 68 -8.94 8.44 0.70
N ASP A 69 -10.08 8.87 1.23
CA ASP A 69 -10.29 9.40 2.59
C ASP A 69 -9.60 10.71 2.97
N GLY A 70 -9.17 11.52 2.00
CA GLY A 70 -8.58 12.84 2.26
C GLY A 70 -7.12 12.82 2.71
N VAL A 71 -6.50 11.64 2.79
CA VAL A 71 -5.12 11.49 3.28
C VAL A 71 -4.14 11.55 2.11
N PHE A 72 -3.31 12.60 2.12
CA PHE A 72 -2.33 12.86 1.08
C PHE A 72 -0.95 12.31 1.48
N SER A 73 -0.35 11.51 0.60
CA SER A 73 1.02 11.01 0.73
C SER A 73 1.96 11.71 -0.25
N GLN A 74 3.19 11.99 0.19
CA GLN A 74 4.19 12.64 -0.65
C GLN A 74 4.77 11.64 -1.65
N LEU A 75 4.85 12.00 -2.94
CA LEU A 75 5.53 11.18 -3.92
C LEU A 75 7.05 11.26 -3.75
N LEU A 76 7.71 10.11 -3.78
CA LEU A 76 9.16 9.98 -3.63
C LEU A 76 9.81 9.48 -4.92
N GLN A 77 11.10 9.78 -5.05
CA GLN A 77 11.99 9.23 -6.08
C GLN A 77 12.61 7.91 -5.60
N LYS A 78 13.24 7.17 -6.50
CA LYS A 78 13.99 5.92 -6.20
C LYS A 78 15.02 6.01 -5.07
N ASN A 79 15.54 7.21 -4.82
CA ASN A 79 16.51 7.47 -3.76
C ASN A 79 15.88 7.94 -2.43
N GLY A 80 14.56 7.84 -2.29
CA GLY A 80 13.83 8.31 -1.09
C GLY A 80 13.66 9.81 -0.99
N ARG A 81 14.16 10.60 -1.95
CA ARG A 81 13.97 12.05 -1.95
C ARG A 81 12.60 12.42 -2.48
N PRO A 82 12.00 13.51 -2.00
CA PRO A 82 10.78 14.05 -2.58
C PRO A 82 10.84 14.20 -4.09
N MET A 83 9.78 13.78 -4.77
CA MET A 83 9.56 14.13 -6.16
C MET A 83 9.30 15.64 -6.25
N VAL A 84 9.89 16.26 -7.27
CA VAL A 84 9.88 17.71 -7.45
C VAL A 84 9.36 18.03 -8.84
N LEU A 85 8.42 18.98 -8.89
CA LEU A 85 7.90 19.55 -10.12
C LEU A 85 8.40 20.99 -10.27
N TYR A 86 9.01 21.28 -11.41
CA TYR A 86 9.42 22.63 -11.80
C TYR A 86 8.34 23.28 -12.63
N SER A 87 8.05 24.55 -12.35
CA SER A 87 7.15 25.32 -13.20
C SER A 87 7.84 25.92 -14.41
N SER A 88 7.15 25.92 -15.53
CA SER A 88 7.58 26.61 -16.74
C SER A 88 6.79 27.91 -16.97
N LEU A 89 7.44 28.91 -17.56
CA LEU A 89 6.77 30.17 -17.91
C LEU A 89 5.86 30.04 -19.14
N THR A 90 6.14 29.08 -20.02
CA THR A 90 5.43 28.90 -21.29
C THR A 90 5.13 27.43 -21.56
N ALA A 91 4.02 27.16 -22.25
CA ALA A 91 3.60 25.80 -22.59
C ALA A 91 4.60 25.07 -23.50
N GLY A 92 5.28 25.78 -24.40
CA GLY A 92 6.26 25.19 -25.32
C GLY A 92 7.50 24.61 -24.63
N ASN A 93 7.79 25.07 -23.41
CA ASN A 93 8.92 24.60 -22.58
C ASN A 93 8.43 23.96 -21.28
N ALA A 94 7.20 23.44 -21.25
CA ALA A 94 6.65 22.77 -20.08
C ALA A 94 7.49 21.53 -19.73
N GLU A 95 8.05 21.49 -18.53
CA GLU A 95 8.72 20.30 -18.02
C GLU A 95 7.69 19.34 -17.45
N TRP A 96 7.60 18.14 -18.04
CA TRP A 96 6.64 17.11 -17.63
C TRP A 96 7.28 16.14 -16.65
N LEU A 97 6.70 16.06 -15.46
CA LEU A 97 7.02 15.04 -14.47
C LEU A 97 6.23 13.77 -14.78
N THR A 98 6.93 12.64 -14.93
CA THR A 98 6.30 11.31 -15.11
C THR A 98 6.31 10.57 -13.78
N CYS A 99 5.15 10.05 -13.35
CA CYS A 99 5.02 9.40 -12.03
C CYS A 99 4.25 8.07 -12.04
N SER A 100 3.33 7.82 -12.98
CA SER A 100 2.58 6.55 -13.10
C SER A 100 2.05 6.01 -11.76
N VAL A 101 1.33 6.83 -10.99
CA VAL A 101 0.77 6.49 -9.67
C VAL A 101 -0.76 6.51 -9.68
N ILE A 102 -1.39 5.75 -8.78
CA ILE A 102 -2.84 5.80 -8.57
C ILE A 102 -3.18 7.02 -7.72
N ALA A 103 -4.15 7.82 -8.17
CA ALA A 103 -4.59 9.00 -7.44
C ALA A 103 -6.06 9.35 -7.76
N ARG A 104 -6.73 9.95 -6.77
CA ARG A 104 -8.00 10.67 -6.88
C ARG A 104 -7.81 12.16 -6.61
N GLY A 105 -6.88 12.51 -5.73
CA GLY A 105 -6.51 13.89 -5.42
C GLY A 105 -5.03 14.16 -5.71
N ILE A 106 -4.71 15.38 -6.16
CA ILE A 106 -3.33 15.87 -6.31
C ILE A 106 -3.21 17.19 -5.56
N ARG A 107 -2.17 17.31 -4.74
CA ARG A 107 -1.83 18.55 -4.04
C ARG A 107 -0.39 18.96 -4.32
N LEU A 108 -0.22 20.16 -4.87
CA LEU A 108 1.09 20.75 -5.18
C LEU A 108 1.46 21.81 -4.15
N VAL A 109 2.47 21.52 -3.34
CA VAL A 109 2.91 22.40 -2.26
C VAL A 109 4.19 23.13 -2.69
N PRO A 110 4.21 24.47 -2.78
CA PRO A 110 5.41 25.20 -3.17
C PRO A 110 6.50 25.08 -2.11
N VAL A 111 7.74 24.80 -2.52
CA VAL A 111 8.91 24.69 -1.64
C VAL A 111 9.29 26.04 -1.05
N PHE A 112 9.14 27.10 -1.83
CA PHE A 112 9.39 28.47 -1.39
C PHE A 112 8.07 29.21 -1.18
N ARG A 113 8.03 30.10 -0.18
CA ARG A 113 6.85 30.91 0.12
C ARG A 113 6.43 31.68 -1.13
N LYS A 114 5.25 31.38 -1.65
CA LYS A 114 4.67 32.10 -2.79
C LYS A 114 4.35 33.54 -2.40
N GLN A 115 4.53 34.44 -3.35
CA GLN A 115 3.85 35.73 -3.36
C GLN A 115 2.35 35.45 -3.57
N GLU A 116 1.47 36.03 -2.75
CA GLU A 116 0.03 35.69 -2.78
C GLU A 116 -0.59 35.98 -4.16
N ASN A 117 -1.52 35.12 -4.58
CA ASN A 117 -2.41 35.26 -5.75
C ASN A 117 -1.79 35.20 -7.16
N VAL A 118 -0.68 34.50 -7.38
CA VAL A 118 -0.21 34.32 -8.76
C VAL A 118 -0.94 33.15 -9.46
N PRO A 119 -1.61 33.39 -10.61
CA PRO A 119 -2.32 32.34 -11.32
C PRO A 119 -1.33 31.28 -11.82
N VAL A 120 -1.76 30.02 -11.72
CA VAL A 120 -1.04 28.86 -12.23
C VAL A 120 -1.98 28.03 -13.09
N SER A 121 -1.41 27.26 -14.00
CA SER A 121 -2.13 26.24 -14.78
C SER A 121 -1.42 24.92 -14.64
N VAL A 122 -2.08 23.95 -14.03
CA VAL A 122 -1.58 22.59 -13.85
C VAL A 122 -2.18 21.73 -14.96
N PHE A 123 -1.32 21.04 -15.70
CA PHE A 123 -1.70 20.10 -16.74
C PHE A 123 -1.52 18.68 -16.19
N VAL A 124 -2.59 17.91 -16.23
CA VAL A 124 -2.65 16.54 -15.73
C VAL A 124 -2.94 15.63 -16.91
N SER A 125 -2.08 14.63 -17.13
CA SER A 125 -2.34 13.51 -18.04
C SER A 125 -2.59 12.27 -17.22
N ALA A 126 -3.78 11.67 -17.33
CA ALA A 126 -4.19 10.53 -16.53
C ALA A 126 -5.04 9.55 -17.33
N CYS A 127 -5.04 8.29 -16.91
CA CYS A 127 -5.84 7.23 -17.51
C CYS A 127 -6.86 6.72 -16.50
N ARG A 128 -8.07 6.37 -16.97
CA ARG A 128 -9.08 5.74 -16.12
C ARG A 128 -8.49 4.51 -15.41
N HIS A 129 -8.65 4.40 -14.10
CA HIS A 129 -8.22 3.20 -13.40
C HIS A 129 -9.17 2.02 -13.71
N GLU A 130 -8.63 0.82 -13.87
CA GLU A 130 -9.38 -0.34 -14.36
C GLU A 130 -10.38 -0.89 -13.34
N THR A 131 -10.09 -0.71 -12.06
CA THR A 131 -10.82 -1.31 -10.95
C THR A 131 -11.14 -0.27 -9.88
N GLU A 132 -12.10 -0.59 -9.01
CA GLU A 132 -12.33 0.15 -7.79
C GLU A 132 -11.54 -0.46 -6.63
N ILE A 133 -11.48 0.24 -5.50
CA ILE A 133 -10.82 -0.26 -4.29
C ILE A 133 -11.54 -1.53 -3.80
N VAL A 134 -10.77 -2.57 -3.53
CA VAL A 134 -11.23 -3.84 -2.96
C VAL A 134 -10.94 -3.85 -1.46
N ALA A 135 -11.96 -4.15 -0.66
CA ALA A 135 -11.84 -4.30 0.79
C ALA A 135 -11.97 -5.78 1.19
N LEU A 136 -10.90 -6.31 1.76
CA LEU A 136 -10.81 -7.69 2.23
C LEU A 136 -10.78 -7.70 3.76
N ASP A 137 -11.63 -8.53 4.34
CA ASP A 137 -11.67 -8.79 5.78
C ASP A 137 -11.60 -10.30 5.97
N ASP A 138 -10.38 -10.83 5.87
CA ASP A 138 -10.07 -12.26 5.87
C ASP A 138 -10.77 -13.06 4.75
N ARG A 139 -11.20 -12.37 3.69
CA ARG A 139 -11.73 -12.96 2.47
C ARG A 139 -10.63 -13.11 1.43
N SER A 140 -10.69 -14.18 0.66
CA SER A 140 -9.83 -14.41 -0.50
C SER A 140 -10.65 -14.80 -1.73
N PHE A 141 -10.02 -14.72 -2.90
CA PHE A 141 -10.57 -15.22 -4.15
C PHE A 141 -9.46 -15.73 -5.06
N PHE A 142 -9.81 -16.69 -5.91
CA PHE A 142 -8.92 -17.29 -6.88
C PHE A 142 -9.16 -16.73 -8.28
N ILE A 143 -8.09 -16.67 -9.05
CA ILE A 143 -8.08 -16.23 -10.44
C ILE A 143 -7.45 -17.35 -11.27
N ASP A 144 -8.16 -17.81 -12.31
CA ASP A 144 -7.55 -18.72 -13.29
C ASP A 144 -6.52 -17.94 -14.12
N SER A 145 -5.25 -18.31 -13.99
CA SER A 145 -4.12 -17.58 -14.58
C SER A 145 -4.22 -17.50 -16.11
N ARG A 146 -4.68 -18.57 -16.77
CA ARG A 146 -4.87 -18.63 -18.22
C ARG A 146 -5.98 -17.70 -18.68
N SER A 147 -7.10 -17.69 -17.95
CA SER A 147 -8.24 -16.81 -18.21
C SER A 147 -7.88 -15.34 -17.98
N ALA A 148 -6.99 -15.07 -17.02
CA ALA A 148 -6.41 -13.75 -16.81
C ALA A 148 -5.42 -13.34 -17.90
N GLY A 149 -4.99 -14.26 -18.76
CA GLY A 149 -4.00 -14.01 -19.81
C GLY A 149 -2.56 -13.99 -19.31
N LEU A 150 -2.30 -14.52 -18.10
CA LEU A 150 -0.95 -14.66 -17.59
C LEU A 150 -0.22 -15.73 -18.38
N VAL A 151 0.99 -15.39 -18.79
CA VAL A 151 1.91 -16.28 -19.48
C VAL A 151 3.23 -16.26 -18.73
N SER A 152 3.94 -17.38 -18.79
CA SER A 152 5.23 -17.51 -18.16
C SER A 152 6.28 -16.61 -18.80
N MET A 153 7.07 -15.90 -17.99
CA MET A 153 8.02 -14.88 -18.47
C MET A 153 9.35 -14.92 -17.70
N TYR A 154 10.41 -14.43 -18.35
CA TYR A 154 11.72 -14.14 -17.73
C TYR A 154 11.81 -12.72 -17.14
N GLU A 155 10.82 -11.89 -17.47
CA GLU A 155 10.65 -10.53 -16.98
C GLU A 155 9.28 -10.47 -16.32
N ASN A 156 9.24 -10.24 -15.02
CA ASN A 156 8.00 -10.21 -14.26
C ASN A 156 7.94 -8.96 -13.39
N VAL A 157 6.76 -8.36 -13.31
CA VAL A 157 6.52 -7.21 -12.43
C VAL A 157 5.25 -7.44 -11.66
N LEU A 158 5.38 -7.51 -10.34
CA LEU A 158 4.26 -7.47 -9.39
C LEU A 158 4.20 -6.08 -8.76
N SER A 159 3.07 -5.39 -8.87
CA SER A 159 2.79 -4.14 -8.17
C SER A 159 1.53 -4.33 -7.32
N VAL A 160 1.60 -3.97 -6.03
CA VAL A 160 0.45 -4.01 -5.12
C VAL A 160 0.36 -2.68 -4.42
N VAL A 161 -0.79 -2.02 -4.56
CA VAL A 161 -1.12 -0.79 -3.83
C VAL A 161 -2.10 -1.14 -2.72
N PHE A 162 -1.64 -1.06 -1.48
CA PHE A 162 -2.34 -1.60 -0.32
C PHE A 162 -2.39 -0.61 0.83
N ARG A 163 -3.31 -0.86 1.77
CA ARG A 163 -3.28 -0.29 3.11
C ARG A 163 -3.86 -1.25 4.13
N THR A 164 -3.22 -1.34 5.29
CA THR A 164 -3.63 -2.25 6.38
C THR A 164 -3.11 -1.75 7.73
N PHE A 165 -3.66 -2.30 8.81
CA PHE A 165 -3.12 -2.20 10.18
C PHE A 165 -2.63 -3.55 10.73
N SER A 166 -2.69 -4.61 9.93
CA SER A 166 -2.39 -5.98 10.34
C SER A 166 -1.41 -6.65 9.39
N ASP A 167 -0.86 -7.77 9.86
CA ASP A 167 -0.14 -8.70 9.01
C ASP A 167 -1.12 -9.36 8.02
N GLY A 168 -0.62 -9.83 6.89
CA GLY A 168 -1.44 -10.56 5.92
C GLY A 168 -0.76 -10.87 4.60
N ILE A 169 -1.44 -11.65 3.76
CA ILE A 169 -0.97 -12.08 2.44
C ILE A 169 -1.68 -11.33 1.31
N PHE A 170 -0.93 -10.75 0.38
CA PHE A 170 -1.51 -10.07 -0.77
C PHE A 170 -1.82 -11.04 -1.91
N LEU A 171 -0.84 -11.88 -2.25
CA LEU A 171 -0.90 -12.79 -3.40
C LEU A 171 -0.17 -14.09 -3.07
N PHE A 172 -0.76 -15.21 -3.49
CA PHE A 172 -0.15 -16.53 -3.51
C PHE A 172 -0.26 -17.13 -4.92
N SER A 173 0.87 -17.56 -5.47
CA SER A 173 0.95 -18.33 -6.70
C SER A 173 2.00 -19.42 -6.53
N GLY A 174 1.59 -20.69 -6.54
CA GLY A 174 2.50 -21.83 -6.47
C GLY A 174 2.20 -22.82 -7.59
N ALA A 175 3.17 -23.12 -8.45
CA ALA A 175 3.03 -24.08 -9.53
C ALA A 175 3.57 -25.46 -9.15
N GLU A 176 2.97 -26.51 -9.73
CA GLU A 176 3.37 -27.91 -9.52
C GLU A 176 4.84 -28.19 -9.85
N GLN A 177 5.45 -27.36 -10.71
CA GLN A 177 6.85 -27.47 -11.12
C GLN A 177 7.84 -26.89 -10.09
N GLY A 178 7.33 -26.30 -9.01
CA GLY A 178 8.14 -25.72 -7.93
C GLY A 178 8.25 -24.20 -7.96
N ASP A 179 7.73 -23.54 -9.00
CA ASP A 179 7.63 -22.09 -9.05
C ASP A 179 6.74 -21.57 -7.93
N LEU A 180 7.18 -20.51 -7.28
CA LEU A 180 6.50 -19.90 -6.16
C LEU A 180 6.62 -18.39 -6.28
N LEU A 181 5.52 -17.68 -6.02
CA LEU A 181 5.51 -16.25 -5.81
C LEU A 181 4.48 -15.94 -4.72
N VAL A 182 4.97 -15.44 -3.60
CA VAL A 182 4.16 -15.04 -2.45
C VAL A 182 4.54 -13.61 -2.08
N ALA A 183 3.53 -12.75 -1.94
CA ALA A 183 3.71 -11.40 -1.45
C ALA A 183 2.90 -11.21 -0.18
N GLN A 184 3.55 -10.75 0.90
CA GLN A 184 2.91 -10.60 2.21
C GLN A 184 3.51 -9.44 3.01
N ILE A 185 2.81 -9.04 4.06
CA ILE A 185 3.26 -8.07 5.06
C ILE A 185 3.28 -8.71 6.45
N ILE A 186 4.37 -8.54 7.17
CA ILE A 186 4.56 -9.02 8.54
C ILE A 186 5.25 -7.93 9.36
N ALA A 187 4.68 -7.58 10.51
CA ALA A 187 5.17 -6.55 11.42
C ALA A 187 5.54 -5.23 10.71
N GLY A 188 4.70 -4.81 9.75
CA GLY A 188 4.90 -3.58 8.98
C GLY A 188 6.04 -3.63 7.96
N ARG A 189 6.55 -4.82 7.61
CA ARG A 189 7.54 -5.02 6.54
C ARG A 189 6.97 -5.91 5.44
N VAL A 190 7.29 -5.61 4.19
CA VAL A 190 6.91 -6.44 3.05
C VAL A 190 7.94 -7.56 2.87
N TYR A 191 7.44 -8.76 2.59
CA TYR A 191 8.21 -9.95 2.27
C TYR A 191 7.71 -10.54 0.95
N ILE A 192 8.62 -10.79 0.02
CA ILE A 192 8.37 -11.53 -1.21
C ILE A 192 9.16 -12.83 -1.16
N ILE A 193 8.46 -13.96 -1.20
CA ILE A 193 9.05 -15.29 -1.29
C ILE A 193 8.87 -15.77 -2.73
N PHE A 194 9.96 -16.18 -3.37
CA PHE A 194 9.92 -16.58 -4.77
C PHE A 194 10.84 -17.77 -5.10
N ASP A 195 10.42 -18.57 -6.08
CA ASP A 195 11.18 -19.64 -6.71
C ASP A 195 10.78 -19.71 -8.18
N PHE A 196 11.72 -20.03 -9.06
CA PHE A 196 11.52 -20.16 -10.50
C PHE A 196 11.59 -21.64 -10.95
N GLY A 197 11.30 -22.58 -10.05
CA GLY A 197 11.30 -24.02 -10.31
C GLY A 197 12.58 -24.76 -9.89
N SER A 198 13.45 -24.14 -9.09
CA SER A 198 14.67 -24.78 -8.57
C SER A 198 14.47 -25.50 -7.23
N LEU A 199 13.26 -25.42 -6.63
CA LEU A 199 12.92 -25.96 -5.32
C LEU A 199 13.82 -25.44 -4.18
N SER A 200 14.33 -24.23 -4.37
CA SER A 200 15.17 -23.48 -3.45
C SER A 200 14.66 -22.05 -3.40
N TYR A 201 13.54 -21.85 -2.71
CA TYR A 201 12.92 -20.54 -2.59
C TYR A 201 13.88 -19.52 -1.97
N MET A 202 13.73 -18.28 -2.40
CA MET A 202 14.42 -17.11 -1.87
C MET A 202 13.42 -16.15 -1.27
N GLU A 203 13.90 -15.28 -0.38
CA GLU A 203 13.09 -14.24 0.24
C GLU A 203 13.80 -12.89 0.08
N ILE A 204 13.05 -11.87 -0.28
CA ILE A 204 13.48 -10.48 -0.26
C ILE A 204 12.47 -9.66 0.56
N SER A 205 12.97 -8.77 1.42
CA SER A 205 12.12 -7.92 2.27
C SER A 205 12.59 -6.48 2.28
N GLY A 206 11.66 -5.58 2.61
CA GLY A 206 11.87 -4.13 2.55
C GLY A 206 10.76 -3.33 3.22
N GLY A 207 11.03 -2.05 3.43
CA GLY A 207 10.15 -1.10 4.10
C GLY A 207 10.06 -1.28 5.61
N THR A 208 9.37 -0.34 6.26
CA THR A 208 9.17 -0.31 7.72
C THR A 208 7.86 0.38 8.07
N ALA A 209 7.12 -0.17 9.05
CA ALA A 209 5.87 0.38 9.54
C ALA A 209 4.81 0.63 8.45
N LEU A 210 4.78 -0.22 7.41
CA LEU A 210 3.84 -0.14 6.28
C LEU A 210 2.40 -0.57 6.64
N ASN A 211 2.17 -0.91 7.91
CA ASN A 211 0.87 -1.25 8.48
C ASN A 211 0.32 -0.09 9.34
N ASP A 212 0.51 1.13 8.87
CA ASP A 212 0.10 2.39 9.54
C ASP A 212 -1.28 2.90 9.06
N GLY A 213 -1.94 2.16 8.17
CA GLY A 213 -3.21 2.53 7.56
C GLY A 213 -3.12 3.52 6.39
N ALA A 214 -1.93 4.00 6.04
CA ALA A 214 -1.71 4.79 4.83
C ALA A 214 -1.62 3.88 3.60
N TRP A 215 -1.79 4.49 2.43
CA TRP A 215 -1.59 3.81 1.15
C TRP A 215 -0.11 3.69 0.85
N HIS A 216 0.32 2.45 0.60
CA HIS A 216 1.67 2.11 0.17
C HIS A 216 1.63 1.37 -1.16
N GLU A 217 2.69 1.50 -1.94
CA GLU A 217 2.95 0.67 -3.11
C GLU A 217 4.17 -0.22 -2.86
N LEU A 218 4.00 -1.53 -3.01
CA LEU A 218 5.13 -2.42 -3.25
C LEU A 218 5.24 -2.73 -4.74
N ARG A 219 6.47 -2.83 -5.23
CA ARG A 219 6.78 -3.30 -6.58
C ARG A 219 7.95 -4.27 -6.52
N TRP A 220 7.71 -5.49 -6.96
CA TRP A 220 8.73 -6.50 -7.15
C TRP A 220 9.00 -6.63 -8.65
N VAL A 221 10.26 -6.45 -9.03
CA VAL A 221 10.72 -6.49 -10.42
C VAL A 221 11.72 -7.62 -10.54
N HIS A 222 11.42 -8.57 -11.42
CA HIS A 222 12.32 -9.66 -11.78
C HIS A 222 12.69 -9.52 -13.25
N GLU A 223 13.99 -9.40 -13.52
CA GLU A 223 14.56 -9.32 -14.86
C GLU A 223 15.73 -10.29 -14.92
N PHE A 224 15.45 -11.53 -15.32
CA PHE A 224 16.43 -12.59 -15.51
C PHE A 224 17.31 -12.89 -14.28
N ASP A 225 18.48 -12.26 -14.13
CA ASP A 225 19.42 -12.40 -12.98
C ASP A 225 19.17 -11.38 -11.87
N SER A 226 18.27 -10.43 -12.09
CA SER A 226 18.00 -9.33 -11.17
C SER A 226 16.62 -9.48 -10.54
N VAL A 227 16.56 -9.33 -9.23
CA VAL A 227 15.32 -9.17 -8.47
C VAL A 227 15.43 -7.93 -7.60
N GLU A 228 14.52 -6.99 -7.78
CA GLU A 228 14.44 -5.75 -7.01
C GLU A 228 13.11 -5.67 -6.25
N LEU A 229 13.19 -5.18 -5.01
CA LEU A 229 12.03 -4.79 -4.21
C LEU A 229 12.04 -3.28 -4.00
N ILE A 230 10.98 -2.63 -4.46
CA ILE A 230 10.77 -1.19 -4.41
C ILE A 230 9.53 -0.92 -3.57
N ILE A 231 9.62 -0.07 -2.56
CA ILE A 231 8.50 0.35 -1.72
C ILE A 231 8.33 1.87 -1.83
N ASP A 232 7.11 2.34 -2.11
CA ASP A 232 6.76 3.75 -2.29
C ASP A 232 7.70 4.49 -3.26
N GLY A 233 8.10 3.78 -4.31
CA GLY A 233 9.01 4.25 -5.34
C GLY A 233 10.50 4.17 -4.97
N VAL A 234 10.87 3.84 -3.74
CA VAL A 234 12.25 3.72 -3.23
C VAL A 234 12.77 2.30 -3.39
N LEU A 235 13.99 2.13 -3.93
CA LEU A 235 14.63 0.82 -3.99
C LEU A 235 15.08 0.39 -2.58
N GLU A 236 14.42 -0.61 -2.02
CA GLU A 236 14.67 -1.09 -0.65
C GLU A 236 15.71 -2.21 -0.62
N ASN A 237 15.65 -3.13 -1.60
CA ASN A 237 16.51 -4.29 -1.63
C ASN A 237 16.65 -4.83 -3.06
N SER A 238 17.76 -5.51 -3.33
CA SER A 238 18.02 -6.18 -4.61
C SER A 238 18.82 -7.46 -4.38
N THR A 239 18.50 -8.52 -5.11
CA THR A 239 19.19 -9.81 -5.03
C THR A 239 19.26 -10.47 -6.40
N SER A 240 20.03 -11.55 -6.51
CA SER A 240 20.08 -12.40 -7.70
C SER A 240 19.58 -13.80 -7.36
N PRO A 241 18.74 -14.42 -8.22
CA PRO A 241 18.25 -15.77 -7.99
C PRO A 241 19.42 -16.77 -7.96
N THR A 242 19.46 -17.61 -6.92
CA THR A 242 20.50 -18.65 -6.74
C THR A 242 20.19 -19.93 -7.50
N GLY A 243 18.92 -20.16 -7.84
CA GLY A 243 18.47 -21.27 -8.67
C GLY A 243 18.93 -21.17 -10.13
N LEU A 244 18.92 -22.30 -10.82
CA LEU A 244 19.33 -22.41 -12.23
C LEU A 244 18.26 -21.90 -13.21
N TYR A 245 17.00 -21.95 -12.80
CA TYR A 245 15.86 -21.51 -13.58
C TYR A 245 15.51 -20.05 -13.28
N ARG A 246 15.02 -19.35 -14.30
CA ARG A 246 14.74 -17.90 -14.29
C ARG A 246 13.42 -17.52 -14.92
N LYS A 247 12.68 -18.52 -15.38
CA LYS A 247 11.35 -18.32 -15.94
C LYS A 247 10.39 -18.54 -14.80
N LEU A 248 9.50 -17.58 -14.56
CA LEU A 248 8.41 -17.78 -13.62
C LEU A 248 7.25 -18.42 -14.38
N ASP A 249 6.91 -19.65 -14.00
CA ASP A 249 5.75 -20.38 -14.49
C ASP A 249 4.58 -20.25 -13.51
N PHE A 250 3.38 -19.97 -14.04
CA PHE A 250 2.17 -19.82 -13.22
C PHE A 250 1.38 -21.13 -13.17
N HIS A 251 0.86 -21.47 -11.99
CA HIS A 251 -0.15 -22.52 -11.86
C HIS A 251 -1.48 -22.09 -12.47
N THR A 252 -2.45 -23.00 -12.50
CA THR A 252 -3.82 -22.68 -12.93
C THR A 252 -4.47 -21.63 -12.05
N GLU A 253 -4.16 -21.57 -10.75
CA GLU A 253 -4.83 -20.69 -9.80
C GLU A 253 -3.85 -19.74 -9.12
N ILE A 254 -4.19 -18.45 -9.10
CA ILE A 254 -3.55 -17.42 -8.27
C ILE A 254 -4.57 -16.95 -7.24
N GLU A 255 -4.16 -16.88 -5.99
CA GLU A 255 -5.02 -16.44 -4.90
C GLU A 255 -4.66 -15.03 -4.44
N ILE A 256 -5.68 -14.20 -4.24
CA ILE A 256 -5.55 -12.84 -3.71
C ILE A 256 -6.15 -12.80 -2.30
N GLY A 257 -5.41 -12.23 -1.36
CA GLY A 257 -5.87 -12.07 0.03
C GLY A 257 -5.87 -13.35 0.88
N GLY A 258 -5.40 -14.46 0.33
CA GLY A 258 -5.34 -15.76 1.00
C GLY A 258 -4.33 -16.70 0.36
N ARG A 259 -4.39 -17.97 0.77
CA ARG A 259 -3.60 -19.06 0.20
C ARG A 259 -4.38 -20.39 0.27
N PRO A 260 -4.04 -21.37 -0.59
CA PRO A 260 -4.69 -22.68 -0.57
C PRO A 260 -4.56 -23.35 0.80
N PHE A 261 -5.62 -24.06 1.22
CA PHE A 261 -5.68 -24.70 2.54
C PHE A 261 -4.62 -25.79 2.73
N ASP A 262 -4.20 -26.44 1.65
CA ASP A 262 -3.16 -27.46 1.60
C ASP A 262 -1.75 -26.86 1.67
N ALA A 263 -1.58 -25.59 1.33
CA ALA A 263 -0.30 -24.87 1.41
C ALA A 263 0.02 -24.40 2.85
N GLN A 264 -0.34 -25.14 3.90
CA GLN A 264 -0.08 -24.75 5.29
C GLN A 264 1.41 -24.50 5.56
N SER A 265 1.69 -23.34 6.13
CA SER A 265 3.03 -22.86 6.48
C SER A 265 2.91 -21.89 7.64
N ASN A 266 3.90 -21.92 8.53
CA ASN A 266 4.00 -21.00 9.66
C ASN A 266 4.66 -19.66 9.28
N THR A 267 5.30 -19.60 8.11
CA THR A 267 5.97 -18.39 7.60
C THR A 267 5.12 -17.58 6.64
N ILE A 268 4.11 -18.20 6.04
CA ILE A 268 3.22 -17.56 5.07
C ILE A 268 1.88 -17.24 5.73
N GLN A 269 1.46 -15.98 5.64
CA GLN A 269 0.18 -15.53 6.19
C GLN A 269 -0.99 -16.20 5.47
N SER A 270 -2.08 -16.46 6.19
CA SER A 270 -3.25 -17.19 5.66
C SER A 270 -4.35 -16.31 5.10
N SER A 271 -4.40 -15.04 5.52
CA SER A 271 -5.47 -14.12 5.16
C SER A 271 -4.95 -12.69 5.10
N TYR A 272 -5.78 -11.78 4.58
CA TYR A 272 -5.51 -10.36 4.57
C TYR A 272 -6.74 -9.58 5.02
N ARG A 273 -6.49 -8.65 5.95
CA ARG A 273 -7.44 -7.63 6.37
C ARG A 273 -6.89 -6.27 5.97
N GLY A 274 -7.63 -5.55 5.13
CA GLY A 274 -7.19 -4.27 4.61
C GLY A 274 -7.80 -4.02 3.24
N CYS A 275 -7.18 -3.10 2.52
CA CYS A 275 -7.67 -2.75 1.19
C CYS A 275 -6.58 -2.78 0.15
N LEU A 276 -7.00 -3.05 -1.06
CA LEU A 276 -6.17 -3.15 -2.26
C LEU A 276 -6.75 -2.17 -3.28
N ALA A 277 -5.96 -1.20 -3.69
CA ALA A 277 -6.32 -0.30 -4.77
C ALA A 277 -5.86 -0.87 -6.13
N SER A 278 -4.81 -1.70 -6.15
CA SER A 278 -4.35 -2.40 -7.35
C SER A 278 -3.52 -3.62 -6.96
N VAL A 279 -3.67 -4.70 -7.73
CA VAL A 279 -2.79 -5.87 -7.72
C VAL A 279 -2.51 -6.20 -9.18
N ARG A 280 -1.34 -5.80 -9.67
CA ARG A 280 -0.96 -5.98 -11.07
C ARG A 280 0.21 -6.95 -11.19
N LEU A 281 0.05 -7.96 -12.05
CA LEU A 281 1.11 -8.91 -12.39
C LEU A 281 1.28 -8.93 -13.91
N ASN A 282 2.48 -8.63 -14.40
CA ASN A 282 2.82 -8.64 -15.84
C ASN A 282 1.83 -7.83 -16.70
N ASN A 283 1.50 -6.63 -16.24
CA ASN A 283 0.53 -5.71 -16.85
C ASN A 283 -0.95 -6.11 -16.76
N ILE A 284 -1.28 -7.19 -16.05
CA ILE A 284 -2.67 -7.63 -15.85
C ILE A 284 -3.16 -7.20 -14.47
N GLU A 285 -4.24 -6.41 -14.42
CA GLU A 285 -4.91 -6.01 -13.19
C GLU A 285 -5.75 -7.16 -12.63
N LEU A 286 -5.23 -7.86 -11.62
CA LEU A 286 -5.84 -9.04 -11.02
C LEU A 286 -7.13 -8.71 -10.25
N LEU A 287 -7.25 -7.50 -9.71
CA LEU A 287 -8.48 -7.07 -9.04
C LEU A 287 -9.69 -6.97 -10.00
N SER A 288 -9.49 -6.95 -11.32
CA SER A 288 -10.58 -6.92 -12.29
C SER A 288 -11.39 -8.22 -12.33
N PHE A 289 -10.81 -9.31 -11.82
CA PHE A 289 -11.45 -10.62 -11.68
C PHE A 289 -12.13 -10.81 -10.32
N ALA A 290 -12.06 -9.81 -9.43
CA ALA A 290 -12.59 -9.92 -8.09
C ALA A 290 -14.13 -10.04 -8.07
N PRO A 291 -14.70 -10.79 -7.11
CA PRO A 291 -16.14 -10.84 -6.90
C PRO A 291 -16.75 -9.45 -6.65
N LYS A 292 -17.99 -9.22 -7.11
CA LYS A 292 -18.62 -7.89 -7.01
C LYS A 292 -18.85 -7.40 -5.58
N ASP A 293 -18.92 -8.32 -4.62
CA ASP A 293 -19.15 -8.06 -3.19
C ASP A 293 -17.88 -7.68 -2.41
N VAL A 294 -16.71 -7.68 -3.04
CA VAL A 294 -15.46 -7.22 -2.42
C VAL A 294 -15.12 -5.77 -2.74
N PHE A 295 -15.79 -5.16 -3.73
CA PHE A 295 -15.65 -3.73 -4.02
C PHE A 295 -16.45 -2.90 -3.03
N GLY A 296 -15.85 -1.84 -2.52
CA GLY A 296 -16.53 -0.97 -1.57
C GLY A 296 -15.65 0.13 -0.99
N PRO A 297 -16.24 1.04 -0.19
CA PRO A 297 -15.47 2.01 0.57
C PRO A 297 -14.56 1.26 1.51
N CYS A 298 -13.29 1.65 1.53
CA CYS A 298 -12.34 0.95 2.37
C CYS A 298 -12.41 1.48 3.81
N SER A 299 -12.91 0.67 4.74
CA SER A 299 -12.88 0.97 6.16
C SER A 299 -11.92 0.02 6.87
N VAL A 300 -10.62 0.35 6.88
CA VAL A 300 -9.67 -0.37 7.73
C VAL A 300 -9.76 0.22 9.13
N SER A 301 -10.31 -0.51 10.09
CA SER A 301 -10.25 -0.08 11.49
C SER A 301 -8.86 -0.40 12.04
N SER A 302 -8.14 0.60 12.55
CA SER A 302 -7.01 0.34 13.44
C SER A 302 -7.56 -0.42 14.63
N HIS A 303 -7.22 -1.70 14.80
CA HIS A 303 -7.67 -2.44 15.98
C HIS A 303 -7.05 -1.83 17.25
N THR A 304 -7.76 -0.85 17.81
CA THR A 304 -8.04 -0.77 19.25
C THR A 304 -9.55 -0.64 19.46
N THR A 305 -10.34 -1.37 18.66
CA THR A 305 -11.74 -1.67 19.01
C THR A 305 -11.74 -2.77 20.07
N PHE A 306 -11.65 -2.38 21.34
CA PHE A 306 -12.13 -3.25 22.42
C PHE A 306 -13.65 -3.33 22.30
N GLU A 307 -14.17 -4.36 21.63
CA GLU A 307 -15.57 -4.72 21.77
C GLU A 307 -15.82 -5.16 23.22
N CYS A 308 -16.40 -4.24 24.00
CA CYS A 308 -16.88 -4.54 25.33
C CYS A 308 -18.18 -5.35 25.17
N HIS A 309 -18.08 -6.66 25.04
CA HIS A 309 -19.25 -7.52 25.18
C HIS A 309 -19.78 -7.40 26.61
N ILE A 310 -20.92 -6.73 26.77
CA ILE A 310 -21.69 -6.75 28.01
C ILE A 310 -22.24 -8.17 28.17
N LEU A 311 -21.51 -9.02 28.91
CA LEU A 311 -22.08 -10.29 29.35
C LEU A 311 -23.21 -9.99 30.35
N PRO A 312 -24.41 -10.60 30.20
CA PRO A 312 -25.50 -10.41 31.14
C PRO A 312 -25.08 -10.90 32.52
N ALA A 313 -25.32 -10.06 33.54
CA ALA A 313 -24.97 -10.36 34.92
C ALA A 313 -25.77 -11.59 35.40
N SER A 314 -25.08 -12.66 35.76
CA SER A 314 -25.69 -13.74 36.53
C SER A 314 -26.04 -13.24 37.94
N PRO A 315 -27.19 -13.66 38.51
CA PRO A 315 -27.59 -13.24 39.85
C PRO A 315 -26.72 -13.96 40.89
N LEU A 316 -26.00 -13.19 41.71
CA LEU A 316 -25.33 -13.71 42.90
C LEU A 316 -26.33 -13.87 44.05
N PRO A 317 -26.17 -14.88 44.93
CA PRO A 317 -27.05 -15.08 46.07
C PRO A 317 -26.87 -13.98 47.12
N ASN A 318 -27.97 -13.67 47.81
CA ASN A 318 -28.01 -12.74 48.94
C ASN A 318 -26.98 -13.09 50.02
N ASP A 319 -25.96 -12.25 50.19
CA ASP A 319 -25.20 -12.19 51.43
C ASP A 319 -24.96 -10.73 51.86
N HIS A 320 -25.58 -10.37 52.98
CA HIS A 320 -25.45 -9.09 53.65
C HIS A 320 -24.10 -9.03 54.38
N ARG A 321 -23.03 -8.63 53.70
CA ARG A 321 -21.87 -8.00 54.36
C ARG A 321 -21.04 -7.19 53.38
N ARG A 322 -20.92 -5.89 53.67
CA ARG A 322 -20.10 -4.91 52.95
C ARG A 322 -18.67 -5.43 52.74
N ARG A 323 -18.31 -5.75 51.50
CA ARG A 323 -16.95 -5.60 50.97
C ARG A 323 -17.04 -5.22 49.49
N ARG A 324 -16.42 -4.10 49.13
CA ARG A 324 -16.20 -3.69 47.73
C ARG A 324 -15.47 -4.83 47.01
N ARG A 325 -16.14 -5.51 46.08
CA ARG A 325 -15.51 -6.49 45.19
C ARG A 325 -15.33 -5.84 43.82
N LEU A 326 -14.10 -5.42 43.53
CA LEU A 326 -13.62 -5.25 42.16
C LEU A 326 -13.71 -6.62 41.48
N ARG A 327 -14.48 -6.72 40.39
CA ARG A 327 -14.52 -7.91 39.55
C ARG A 327 -13.31 -7.85 38.62
N PHE A 328 -12.44 -8.86 38.70
CA PHE A 328 -11.34 -9.06 37.77
C PHE A 328 -11.83 -9.87 36.58
N CYS A 329 -11.65 -9.37 35.36
CA CYS A 329 -11.60 -10.18 34.15
C CYS A 329 -10.18 -10.77 34.03
N PRO A 330 -10.01 -12.08 33.78
CA PRO A 330 -8.73 -12.59 33.36
C PRO A 330 -8.56 -12.29 31.87
N VAL A 331 -7.35 -11.86 31.51
CA VAL A 331 -6.84 -11.65 30.14
C VAL A 331 -7.16 -10.28 29.51
N LEU A 332 -6.09 -9.69 28.95
CA LEU A 332 -5.94 -8.42 28.21
C LEU A 332 -5.64 -7.18 29.06
N VAL A 333 -4.45 -6.63 28.79
CA VAL A 333 -3.94 -5.32 29.20
C VAL A 333 -5.07 -4.29 29.08
N SER A 334 -5.65 -3.92 30.22
CA SER A 334 -6.75 -2.97 30.26
C SER A 334 -6.19 -1.56 30.31
N ALA A 335 -6.42 -0.77 29.25
CA ALA A 335 -6.35 0.68 29.35
C ALA A 335 -7.64 1.16 30.05
N ALA A 336 -7.50 1.88 31.16
CA ALA A 336 -8.63 2.52 31.82
C ALA A 336 -8.46 4.03 31.71
N CYS A 337 -9.35 4.69 30.96
CA CYS A 337 -9.44 6.14 30.94
C CYS A 337 -10.46 6.58 32.00
N PHE A 338 -10.03 7.43 32.93
CA PHE A 338 -10.89 7.96 33.98
C PHE A 338 -11.25 9.41 33.67
N ARG A 339 -12.54 9.74 33.79
CA ARG A 339 -13.00 11.13 33.84
C ARG A 339 -12.75 11.64 35.25
N VAL A 340 -11.86 12.63 35.43
CA VAL A 340 -11.51 13.14 36.75
C VAL A 340 -12.72 13.89 37.32
N PRO A 341 -13.32 13.47 38.44
CA PRO A 341 -14.43 14.20 39.03
C PRO A 341 -13.86 15.37 39.84
N SER A 342 -14.02 16.58 39.31
CA SER A 342 -13.72 17.88 39.93
C SER A 342 -12.25 18.30 40.01
N ALA A 343 -12.04 19.63 39.94
CA ALA A 343 -10.74 20.31 39.95
C ALA A 343 -9.85 19.99 41.18
N ALA A 344 -10.45 19.63 42.32
CA ALA A 344 -9.69 19.26 43.52
C ALA A 344 -9.00 17.88 43.41
N GLY A 345 -9.48 17.01 42.52
CA GLY A 345 -8.88 15.71 42.22
C GLY A 345 -7.69 15.82 41.25
N ALA A 346 -7.76 16.75 40.30
CA ALA A 346 -6.72 16.98 39.29
C ALA A 346 -5.40 17.48 39.90
N ARG A 347 -5.46 18.45 40.84
CA ARG A 347 -4.28 18.99 41.53
C ARG A 347 -3.45 17.93 42.28
N ARG A 348 -4.11 16.98 42.95
CA ARG A 348 -3.42 15.93 43.72
C ARG A 348 -2.71 14.89 42.84
N ILE A 349 -3.14 14.72 41.59
CA ILE A 349 -2.53 13.80 40.62
C ILE A 349 -1.38 14.52 39.90
N SER A 350 -1.57 15.79 39.56
CA SER A 350 -0.53 16.67 39.01
C SER A 350 0.71 16.76 39.91
N GLU A 351 0.52 17.04 41.21
CA GLU A 351 1.64 17.16 42.17
C GLU A 351 2.40 15.83 42.41
N ARG A 352 1.78 14.68 42.18
CA ARG A 352 2.38 13.37 42.46
C ARG A 352 3.07 12.73 41.25
N PHE A 353 2.67 13.11 40.03
CA PHE A 353 3.14 12.49 38.80
C PHE A 353 3.64 13.49 37.73
N GLY A 354 3.63 14.79 38.01
CA GLY A 354 4.23 15.81 37.13
C GLY A 354 3.46 16.05 35.82
N VAL A 355 2.15 15.81 35.80
CA VAL A 355 1.30 15.95 34.61
C VAL A 355 0.48 17.26 34.70
N GLU A 356 0.43 18.05 33.62
CA GLU A 356 -0.40 19.25 33.51
C GLU A 356 -1.90 18.91 33.52
N GLU A 357 -2.73 19.81 34.06
CA GLU A 357 -4.19 19.64 34.16
C GLU A 357 -4.81 19.41 32.77
N ARG A 358 -5.15 18.17 32.44
CA ARG A 358 -6.00 17.80 31.30
C ARG A 358 -7.20 16.99 31.78
N GLU A 359 -8.36 17.19 31.14
CA GLU A 359 -9.65 16.61 31.54
C GLU A 359 -9.75 15.08 31.36
N SER A 360 -8.74 14.44 30.75
CA SER A 360 -8.70 12.99 30.52
C SER A 360 -7.29 12.45 30.75
N LEU A 361 -7.16 11.45 31.63
CA LEU A 361 -5.93 10.69 31.85
C LEU A 361 -6.19 9.23 31.49
N CYS A 362 -5.38 8.67 30.59
CA CYS A 362 -5.37 7.25 30.30
C CYS A 362 -4.08 6.64 30.87
N ALA A 363 -4.23 5.56 31.64
CA ALA A 363 -3.10 4.83 32.21
C ALA A 363 -3.03 3.44 31.58
N LEU A 364 -1.82 3.05 31.18
CA LEU A 364 -1.49 1.67 30.81
C LEU A 364 -1.04 0.95 32.08
N PHE A 365 -1.69 -0.17 32.41
CA PHE A 365 -1.29 -0.97 33.56
C PHE A 365 -0.41 -2.13 33.11
N GLN A 366 0.84 -2.11 33.53
CA GLN A 366 1.77 -3.22 33.29
C GLN A 366 1.74 -4.18 34.49
N GLN A 367 1.70 -5.48 34.19
CA GLN A 367 1.69 -6.53 35.20
C GLN A 367 3.13 -6.81 35.68
N GLU A 368 3.39 -6.58 36.97
CA GLU A 368 4.63 -6.99 37.63
C GLU A 368 4.36 -8.14 38.60
N HIS A 369 5.22 -9.15 38.56
CA HIS A 369 5.18 -10.25 39.51
C HIS A 369 6.16 -9.96 40.66
N VAL A 370 5.62 -9.81 41.87
CA VAL A 370 6.41 -9.55 43.08
C VAL A 370 6.28 -10.76 44.01
N HIS A 371 7.41 -11.34 44.41
CA HIS A 371 7.45 -12.43 45.38
C HIS A 371 7.69 -11.91 46.80
N ARG A 372 6.79 -12.26 47.72
CA ARG A 372 6.97 -11.99 49.15
C ARG A 372 6.33 -13.12 49.96
N ASP A 373 7.10 -13.67 50.91
CA ASP A 373 6.68 -14.74 51.84
C ASP A 373 5.98 -15.92 51.14
N GLU A 374 6.67 -16.52 50.15
CA GLU A 374 6.25 -17.71 49.40
C GLU A 374 4.88 -17.60 48.69
N ARG A 375 4.37 -16.38 48.48
CA ARG A 375 3.20 -16.12 47.65
C ARG A 375 3.54 -15.20 46.49
N GLU A 376 3.08 -15.58 45.31
CA GLU A 376 3.14 -14.75 44.12
C GLU A 376 2.06 -13.67 44.21
N LEU A 377 2.49 -12.41 44.33
CA LEU A 377 1.61 -11.25 44.30
C LEU A 377 1.77 -10.58 42.94
N VAL A 378 0.68 -10.59 42.17
CA VAL A 378 0.58 -9.82 40.93
C VAL A 378 0.23 -8.38 41.30
N VAL A 379 1.13 -7.45 41.01
CA VAL A 379 0.96 -6.01 41.27
C VAL A 379 0.88 -5.28 39.94
N TYR A 380 -0.17 -4.51 39.74
CA TYR A 380 -0.34 -3.69 38.54
C TYR A 380 0.14 -2.27 38.82
N LYS A 381 1.18 -1.81 38.12
CA LYS A 381 1.66 -0.43 38.20
C LYS A 381 1.07 0.40 37.05
N PRO A 382 0.52 1.59 37.33
CA PRO A 382 0.10 2.51 36.28
C PRO A 382 1.32 3.20 35.65
N HIS A 383 1.44 3.11 34.33
CA HIS A 383 2.28 3.97 33.50
C HIS A 383 1.38 5.03 32.84
N PHE A 384 1.68 6.30 33.11
CA PHE A 384 1.04 7.43 32.45
C PHE A 384 1.97 7.90 31.34
N THR A 385 1.52 7.86 30.09
CA THR A 385 2.18 8.51 28.96
C THR A 385 1.50 9.85 28.70
N ALA A 386 2.26 10.94 28.72
CA ALA A 386 1.76 12.24 28.26
C ALA A 386 1.66 12.18 26.73
N GLY A 387 0.45 11.99 26.22
CA GLY A 387 0.19 12.05 24.78
C GLY A 387 0.37 13.47 24.25
N TYR A 388 1.30 13.65 23.31
CA TYR A 388 1.26 14.76 22.37
C TYR A 388 0.17 14.45 21.33
N GLU A 389 -0.67 15.45 21.06
CA GLU A 389 -1.61 15.44 19.94
C GLU A 389 -0.85 15.25 18.62
N ILE A 390 -1.39 14.40 17.73
CA ILE A 390 -1.18 14.47 16.28
C ILE A 390 -2.52 14.83 15.67
#